data_AF-A0A7S3F4D3-F1
#
_entry.id   AF-A0A7S3F4D3-F1
#
_cell.length_a   1.000
_cell.length_b   1.000
_cell.length_c   1.000
_cell.angle_alpha   90.00
_cell.angle_beta   90.00
_cell.angle_gamma   90.00
#
_symmetry.space_group_name_H-M   'P 1'
#
loop_
_entity.id
_entity.type
_entity.pdbx_description
1 polymer ?
#
loop_
_entity_poly.entity_id
_entity_poly.type
_entity_poly.pdbx_seq_one_letter_code
_entity_poly.pdbx_strand_id
1 'polypeptide(L)'
;FVLSPGADPATDIFKMANKLGMGGTKMKFMALGQGQGPVAQSMLEMGSQRGHWVMLQNCHLLPSWLKTLEKLLEQLGAPQEDFRLWLTTDPTDKFPIGILQ
;
A
#
# COMPACT_ATOMS: atom_id res chain seq x y z
N PHE A 1 2.99 0.50 8.55
CA PHE A 1 2.75 0.47 10.01
C PHE A 1 2.54 -0.96 10.46
N VAL A 2 3.14 -1.35 11.58
CA VAL A 2 2.81 -2.62 12.26
C VAL A 2 1.65 -2.35 13.18
N LEU A 3 0.53 -3.05 12.97
CA LEU A 3 -0.67 -2.85 13.78
C LEU A 3 -0.49 -3.50 15.16
N SER A 4 -0.79 -2.73 16.20
CA SER A 4 -1.06 -3.27 17.53
C SER A 4 -2.56 -3.56 17.65
N PRO A 5 -3.00 -4.56 18.43
CA PRO A 5 -4.42 -4.86 18.59
C PRO A 5 -5.21 -3.60 18.99
N GLY A 6 -6.19 -3.19 18.16
CA GLY A 6 -7.06 -2.03 18.41
C GLY A 6 -6.64 -0.70 17.77
N ALA A 7 -5.47 -0.63 17.12
CA ALA A 7 -5.06 0.55 16.35
C ALA A 7 -5.56 0.45 14.89
N ASP A 8 -6.36 1.43 14.43
CA ASP A 8 -6.74 1.58 13.02
C ASP A 8 -6.08 2.83 12.39
N PRO A 9 -4.83 2.72 11.91
CA PRO A 9 -4.16 3.84 11.25
C PRO A 9 -4.79 4.20 9.90
N ALA A 10 -5.68 3.37 9.33
CA ALA A 10 -6.31 3.67 8.05
C ALA A 10 -7.13 4.95 8.15
N THR A 11 -7.92 5.09 9.22
CA THR A 11 -8.74 6.28 9.48
C THR A 11 -7.91 7.57 9.52
N ASP A 12 -6.75 7.55 10.17
CA ASP A 12 -5.89 8.74 10.27
C ASP A 12 -5.20 9.07 8.95
N ILE A 13 -4.81 8.06 8.18
CA ILE A 13 -4.26 8.25 6.83
C ILE A 13 -5.34 8.82 5.89
N PHE A 14 -6.61 8.39 5.99
CA PHE A 14 -7.69 8.98 5.22
C PHE A 14 -7.93 10.45 5.57
N LYS A 15 -7.90 10.80 6.87
CA LYS A 15 -7.98 12.20 7.32
C LYS A 15 -6.81 13.03 6.79
N MET A 16 -5.60 12.48 6.83
CA MET A 16 -4.40 13.12 6.29
C MET A 16 -4.52 13.34 4.78
N ALA A 17 -4.95 12.31 4.03
CA ALA A 17 -5.15 12.40 2.59
C ALA A 17 -6.17 13.51 2.24
N ASN A 18 -7.30 13.57 2.95
CA ASN A 18 -8.29 14.64 2.77
C ASN A 18 -7.70 16.03 3.05
N LYS A 19 -6.94 16.18 4.15
CA LYS A 19 -6.30 17.45 4.52
C LYS A 19 -5.28 17.93 3.48
N LEU A 20 -4.59 17.00 2.81
CA LEU A 20 -3.58 17.29 1.80
C LEU A 20 -4.14 17.32 0.37
N GLY A 21 -5.46 17.25 0.18
CA GLY A 21 -6.08 17.25 -1.16
C GLY A 21 -5.88 15.95 -1.96
N MET A 22 -5.45 14.88 -1.28
CA MET A 22 -5.24 13.53 -1.80
C MET A 22 -6.39 12.57 -1.50
N GLY A 23 -7.47 13.08 -0.89
CA GLY A 23 -8.69 12.33 -0.61
C GLY A 23 -9.54 12.02 -1.83
N GLY A 24 -10.71 11.44 -1.59
CA GLY A 24 -11.69 11.13 -2.63
C GLY A 24 -11.13 10.20 -3.70
N THR A 25 -11.12 10.65 -4.96
CA THR A 25 -10.71 9.83 -6.11
C THR A 25 -9.21 9.59 -6.20
N LYS A 26 -8.40 10.42 -5.53
CA LYS A 26 -6.93 10.32 -5.48
C LYS A 26 -6.40 9.40 -4.38
N MET A 27 -7.28 8.90 -3.51
CA MET A 27 -6.95 7.87 -2.52
C MET A 27 -7.55 6.54 -2.97
N LYS A 28 -6.71 5.53 -3.16
CA LYS A 28 -7.10 4.16 -3.47
C LYS A 28 -6.71 3.26 -2.30
N PHE A 29 -7.59 2.34 -1.94
CA PHE A 29 -7.32 1.39 -0.86
C PHE A 29 -7.89 0.01 -1.19
N MET A 30 -7.23 -1.02 -0.70
CA MET A 30 -7.64 -2.42 -0.87
C MET A 30 -7.09 -3.28 0.26
N ALA A 31 -7.91 -4.17 0.81
CA ALA A 31 -7.43 -5.27 1.66
C ALA A 31 -6.90 -6.41 0.79
N LEU A 32 -5.68 -6.86 1.06
CA LEU A 32 -5.07 -7.99 0.37
C LEU A 32 -5.69 -9.29 0.85
N GLY A 33 -6.07 -10.11 -0.12
CA GLY A 33 -6.60 -11.46 0.09
C GLY A 33 -6.27 -12.33 -1.11
N GLN A 34 -6.66 -13.61 -1.05
CA GLN A 34 -6.39 -14.54 -2.14
C GLN A 34 -6.95 -14.01 -3.48
N GLY A 35 -6.11 -14.01 -4.51
CA GLY A 35 -6.48 -13.53 -5.85
C GLY A 35 -6.39 -12.01 -6.06
N GLN A 36 -6.09 -11.20 -5.04
CA GLN A 36 -6.02 -9.74 -5.19
C GLN A 36 -4.69 -9.22 -5.75
N GLY A 37 -3.67 -10.06 -5.87
CA GLY A 37 -2.33 -9.66 -6.33
C GLY A 37 -2.31 -8.87 -7.64
N PRO A 38 -2.94 -9.37 -8.73
CA PRO A 38 -2.98 -8.64 -10.01
C PRO A 38 -3.71 -7.29 -9.92
N VAL A 39 -4.77 -7.19 -9.12
CA VAL A 39 -5.53 -5.94 -8.95
C VAL A 39 -4.74 -4.92 -8.13
N ALA A 40 -4.07 -5.38 -7.07
CA ALA A 40 -3.17 -4.56 -6.27
C ALA A 40 -1.99 -4.03 -7.09
N GLN A 41 -1.42 -4.84 -7.99
CA GLN A 41 -0.36 -4.41 -8.91
C GLN A 41 -0.87 -3.31 -9.85
N SER A 42 -2.02 -3.50 -10.51
CA SER A 42 -2.58 -2.48 -11.40
C SER A 42 -2.91 -1.18 -10.67
N MET A 43 -3.41 -1.27 -9.43
CA MET A 43 -3.65 -0.11 -8.57
C MET A 43 -2.35 0.64 -8.24
N LEU A 44 -1.27 -0.08 -7.96
CA LEU A 44 0.05 0.49 -7.68
C LEU A 44 0.62 1.22 -8.89
N GLU A 45 0.60 0.59 -10.06
CA GLU A 45 1.09 1.15 -11.33
C GLU A 45 0.33 2.42 -11.70
N MET A 46 -1.02 2.37 -11.68
CA MET A 46 -1.85 3.54 -11.94
C MET A 46 -1.65 4.64 -10.89
N GLY A 47 -1.49 4.24 -9.62
CA GLY A 47 -1.25 5.17 -8.53
C GLY A 47 0.05 5.95 -8.73
N SER A 48 1.12 5.23 -9.04
CA SER A 48 2.43 5.79 -9.34
C SER A 48 2.39 6.77 -10.51
N GLN A 49 1.74 6.39 -11.61
CA GLN A 49 1.65 7.24 -12.81
C GLN A 49 0.79 8.49 -12.62
N ARG A 50 -0.24 8.42 -11.76
CA ARG A 50 -1.19 9.52 -11.53
C ARG A 50 -0.90 10.33 -10.27
N GLY A 51 0.08 9.95 -9.47
CA GLY A 51 0.38 10.57 -8.18
C GLY A 51 -0.68 10.31 -7.13
N HIS A 52 -1.47 9.24 -7.26
CA HIS A 52 -2.48 8.90 -6.26
C HIS A 52 -1.87 8.24 -5.04
N TRP A 53 -2.54 8.35 -3.90
CA TRP A 53 -2.19 7.56 -2.74
C TRP A 53 -2.80 6.17 -2.86
N VAL A 54 -2.01 5.15 -2.55
CA VAL A 54 -2.43 3.75 -2.57
C VAL A 54 -2.24 3.17 -1.18
N MET A 55 -3.26 2.53 -0.63
CA MET A 55 -3.18 1.80 0.63
C MET A 55 -3.47 0.32 0.43
N LEU A 56 -2.51 -0.54 0.77
CA LEU A 56 -2.72 -1.98 0.83
C LEU A 56 -2.83 -2.40 2.29
N GLN A 57 -3.99 -2.96 2.64
CA GLN A 57 -4.29 -3.38 4.00
C GLN A 57 -4.11 -4.89 4.15
N ASN A 58 -3.84 -5.33 5.39
CA ASN A 58 -3.73 -6.73 5.77
C ASN A 58 -2.71 -7.51 4.92
N CYS A 59 -1.54 -6.93 4.63
CA CYS A 59 -0.50 -7.52 3.79
C CYS A 59 -0.07 -8.93 4.22
N HIS A 60 -0.11 -9.23 5.51
CA HIS A 60 0.15 -10.56 6.09
C HIS A 60 -0.77 -11.67 5.57
N LEU A 61 -1.94 -11.36 5.00
CA LEU A 61 -2.86 -12.34 4.41
C LEU A 61 -2.41 -12.84 3.04
N LEU A 62 -1.47 -12.15 2.38
CA LEU A 62 -0.94 -12.54 1.08
C LEU A 62 0.60 -12.44 1.00
N PRO A 63 1.35 -13.17 1.87
CA PRO A 63 2.80 -13.02 2.00
C PRO A 63 3.57 -13.45 0.74
N SER A 64 3.04 -14.38 -0.04
CA SER A 64 3.64 -14.80 -1.31
C SER A 64 3.69 -13.65 -2.33
N TRP A 65 2.68 -12.77 -2.32
CA TRP A 65 2.63 -11.62 -3.22
C TRP A 65 3.50 -10.46 -2.73
N LEU A 66 3.84 -10.38 -1.44
CA LEU A 66 4.72 -9.32 -0.94
C LEU A 66 6.12 -9.37 -1.59
N LYS A 67 6.62 -10.55 -1.94
CA LYS A 67 7.86 -10.69 -2.73
C LYS A 67 7.72 -10.11 -4.15
N THR A 68 6.52 -10.18 -4.71
CA THR A 68 6.23 -9.54 -6.00
C THR A 68 6.13 -8.03 -5.82
N LEU A 69 5.48 -7.56 -4.74
CA LEU A 69 5.41 -6.14 -4.40
C LEU A 69 6.82 -5.53 -4.27
N GLU A 70 7.73 -6.17 -3.54
CA GLU A 70 9.13 -5.73 -3.40
C GLU A 70 9.79 -5.46 -4.77
N LYS A 71 9.70 -6.43 -5.69
CA LYS A 71 10.22 -6.27 -7.07
C LYS A 71 9.52 -5.15 -7.85
N LEU A 72 8.22 -4.99 -7.67
CA LEU A 72 7.47 -3.90 -8.31
C LEU A 72 7.95 -2.54 -7.80
N LEU A 73 8.24 -2.41 -6.50
CA LEU A 73 8.79 -1.18 -5.92
C LEU A 73 10.18 -0.86 -6.44
N GLU A 74 11.04 -1.86 -6.61
CA GLU A 74 12.37 -1.68 -7.24
C GLU A 74 12.26 -1.24 -8.71
N GLN A 75 11.18 -1.64 -9.39
CA GLN A 75 10.91 -1.31 -10.79
C GLN A 75 10.09 -0.02 -10.98
N LEU A 76 9.59 0.58 -9.89
CA LEU A 76 8.94 1.89 -9.93
C LEU A 76 10.00 2.94 -10.26
N GLY A 77 10.22 3.19 -11.55
CA GLY A 77 11.24 4.12 -12.03
C GLY A 77 11.10 5.53 -11.44
N ALA A 78 10.26 6.36 -12.05
CA ALA A 78 10.00 7.73 -11.60
C ALA A 78 8.51 7.90 -11.27
N PRO A 79 8.06 7.53 -10.06
CA PRO A 79 6.69 7.82 -9.63
C PRO A 79 6.44 9.33 -9.57
N GLN A 80 5.18 9.75 -9.74
CA GLN A 80 4.78 11.14 -9.53
C GLN A 80 5.12 11.61 -8.12
N GLU A 81 5.47 12.90 -7.95
CA GLU A 81 5.94 13.45 -6.68
C GLU A 81 4.92 13.30 -5.52
N ASP A 82 3.63 13.35 -5.84
CA ASP A 82 2.54 13.19 -4.87
C ASP A 82 2.23 11.72 -4.52
N PHE A 83 2.79 10.75 -5.25
CA PHE A 83 2.53 9.34 -5.04
C PHE A 83 2.98 8.90 -3.64
N ARG A 84 2.10 8.20 -2.92
CA ARG A 84 2.43 7.59 -1.63
C ARG A 84 1.84 6.19 -1.57
N LEU A 85 2.64 5.23 -1.13
CA LEU A 85 2.19 3.87 -0.82
C LEU A 85 2.12 3.68 0.69
N TRP A 86 0.97 3.24 1.18
CA TRP A 86 0.71 2.93 2.58
C TRP A 86 0.46 1.43 2.73
N LEU A 87 1.16 0.79 3.67
CA LEU A 87 0.98 -0.63 3.95
C LEU A 87 0.55 -0.83 5.41
N THR A 88 -0.50 -1.61 5.63
CA THR A 88 -0.88 -2.11 6.95
C THR A 88 -0.70 -3.61 7.03
N THR A 89 -0.10 -4.07 8.12
CA THR A 89 0.12 -5.50 8.36
C THR A 89 0.13 -5.79 9.85
N ASP A 90 -0.36 -6.96 10.22
CA ASP A 90 -0.07 -7.57 11.50
C ASP A 90 1.38 -8.08 11.50
N PRO A 91 1.98 -8.28 12.69
CA PRO A 91 3.29 -8.89 12.82
C PRO A 91 3.39 -10.22 12.06
N THR A 92 4.39 -10.35 11.20
CA THR A 92 4.62 -11.59 10.44
C THR A 92 6.08 -11.73 10.05
N ASP A 93 6.63 -12.93 10.24
CA ASP A 93 8.03 -13.25 9.87
C ASP A 93 8.22 -13.41 8.35
N LYS A 94 7.13 -13.31 7.58
CA LYS A 94 7.11 -13.49 6.13
C LYS A 94 7.13 -12.17 5.38
N PHE A 95 7.16 -11.03 6.07
CA PHE A 95 7.20 -9.72 5.44
C PHE A 95 8.59 -9.50 4.81
N PRO A 96 8.70 -9.12 3.52
CA PRO A 96 9.99 -8.91 2.89
C PRO A 96 10.75 -7.74 3.53
N ILE A 97 12.01 -7.98 3.90
CA ILE A 97 12.86 -6.98 4.56
C ILE A 97 13.17 -5.80 3.62
N GLY A 98 13.28 -6.03 2.31
CA GLY A 98 13.59 -4.95 1.36
C GLY A 98 12.48 -3.90 1.23
N ILE A 99 11.25 -4.20 1.67
CA ILE A 99 10.17 -3.19 1.78
C ILE A 99 10.32 -2.32 3.04
N LEU A 100 11.09 -2.78 4.04
CA LEU A 100 11.29 -2.08 5.31
C LEU A 100 12.53 -1.17 5.33
N GLN A 101 13.36 -1.20 4.29
CA GLN A 101 14.55 -0.34 4.13
C GLN A 101 14.20 1.02 3.52
#